data_AF-A0A1Q7MR26-F1
#
_entry.id   AF-A0A1Q7MR26-F1
#
_cell.length_a   1.000
_cell.length_b   1.000
_cell.length_c   1.000
_cell.angle_alpha   90.00
_cell.angle_beta   90.00
_cell.angle_gamma   90.00
#
_symmetry.space_group_name_H-M   'P 1'
#
loop_
_entity.id
_entity.type
_entity.pdbx_description
1 polymer ?
#
loop_
_entity_poly.entity_id
_entity_poly.type
_entity_poly.pdbx_seq_one_letter_code
_entity_poly.pdbx_strand_id
1 'polypeptide(L)'
;MKIPLATLALALVAPALHAAPLTCNLTDYKAAPGLTAKTGEDALAVTWDGENGAELRMRLAIDGGTPTIRELAIRRKGGPWSTLATNVTPEFRVVSGLRRVTSQQLRPDSLAALGVKITPEILDAYEHEETRGDEWIKLALRDGGLTAETIERIKWEAFWDAPLYLEGSSERPPTHATSIPPMGGIFNQPGLPRRPEEINRATATYQANGCEVKTNGARLEISFPGLEVGVFSGRLQYDVFKGSNLIRQVAIAKTDRRSVAFKYDGGLKGLPIQPTSRVAWRDLSNRWQDQQFGGLVSQSPAIVFSSNRVNAAELQGGSIAVFPPPHSYYWARESSQNLGASWYRKDSDTSFSFGLRQAENEEDPEFFHNFALYSARPGTWQQMPVFLYISPESGQAAIDSALTFTHGDRFKPLSGYKVMGNHYHVGLVERLRKSGGMDNRLNDVEAAKGAGIEIYGIIDGVSGRGGPEQTLKGLADYYDAARRHSDKNFLVMPDRENPGVELRAHTDLMLSKPVFWLPRRAAGQPLVEQHPKYGTVYNLGSPADMMAMTERENALIFMPHPRSKASTGFPDAIKDTPHFRHENYRGLGYRWGMGIDASEKRLCEYR
;
A
#
# COMPACT_ATOMS: atom_id res chain seq x y z
N MET A 1 72.38 -14.09 -50.06
CA MET A 1 72.01 -13.01 -49.11
C MET A 1 70.53 -13.11 -48.80
N LYS A 2 70.17 -13.60 -47.60
CA LYS A 2 68.80 -13.58 -47.06
C LYS A 2 68.93 -13.08 -45.62
N ILE A 3 68.25 -11.98 -45.31
CA ILE A 3 68.16 -11.39 -43.96
C ILE A 3 66.84 -11.89 -43.35
N PRO A 4 66.81 -12.38 -42.09
CA PRO A 4 65.55 -12.71 -41.43
C PRO A 4 64.98 -11.48 -40.72
N LEU A 5 63.67 -11.29 -40.85
CA LEU A 5 62.88 -10.28 -40.13
C LEU A 5 62.53 -10.83 -38.73
N ALA A 6 62.89 -10.10 -37.68
CA ALA A 6 62.51 -10.41 -36.31
C ALA A 6 61.20 -9.67 -35.94
N THR A 7 60.17 -10.41 -35.54
CA THR A 7 58.90 -9.85 -35.07
C THR A 7 58.97 -9.59 -33.57
N LEU A 8 58.89 -8.33 -33.16
CA LEU A 8 58.90 -7.90 -31.76
C LEU A 8 57.46 -7.94 -31.21
N ALA A 9 57.17 -8.84 -30.27
CA ALA A 9 55.90 -8.89 -29.56
C ALA A 9 55.95 -7.91 -28.36
N LEU A 10 55.20 -6.82 -28.46
CA LEU A 10 55.04 -5.84 -27.38
C LEU A 10 53.89 -6.27 -26.47
N ALA A 11 54.20 -6.79 -25.28
CA ALA A 11 53.21 -7.10 -24.25
C ALA A 11 52.80 -5.80 -23.53
N LEU A 12 51.60 -5.30 -23.82
CA LEU A 12 50.97 -4.22 -23.07
C LEU A 12 50.44 -4.78 -21.74
N VAL A 13 51.18 -4.55 -20.66
CA VAL A 13 50.72 -4.80 -19.28
C VAL A 13 49.80 -3.64 -18.89
N ALA A 14 48.49 -3.89 -18.85
CA ALA A 14 47.54 -2.94 -18.29
C ALA A 14 47.73 -2.85 -16.76
N PRO A 15 47.77 -1.66 -16.15
CA PRO A 15 47.87 -1.55 -14.70
C PRO A 15 46.58 -2.07 -14.05
N ALA A 16 46.73 -2.97 -13.08
CA ALA A 16 45.63 -3.37 -12.21
C ALA A 16 45.19 -2.15 -11.37
N LEU A 17 44.06 -1.54 -11.72
CA LEU A 17 43.42 -0.53 -10.89
C LEU A 17 43.10 -1.15 -9.53
N HIS A 18 43.86 -0.76 -8.51
CA HIS A 18 43.51 -1.05 -7.12
C HIS A 18 42.23 -0.30 -6.78
N ALA A 19 41.19 -1.01 -6.35
CA ALA A 19 40.00 -0.40 -5.79
C ALA A 19 40.40 0.43 -4.55
N ALA A 20 39.91 1.66 -4.45
CA ALA A 20 40.18 2.51 -3.30
C ALA A 20 39.64 1.83 -2.01
N PRO A 21 40.35 1.94 -0.87
CA PRO A 21 39.93 1.26 0.33
C PRO A 21 38.58 1.76 0.85
N LEU A 22 37.69 0.84 1.21
CA LEU A 22 36.38 1.21 1.73
C LEU A 22 36.53 1.79 3.14
N THR A 23 36.14 3.06 3.31
CA THR A 23 36.10 3.71 4.63
C THR A 23 34.71 3.59 5.22
N CYS A 24 34.60 3.04 6.43
CA CYS A 24 33.35 2.97 7.17
C CYS A 24 33.48 3.53 8.59
N ASN A 25 32.54 4.38 8.99
CA ASN A 25 32.41 4.87 10.36
C ASN A 25 31.80 3.75 11.24
N LEU A 26 32.56 3.31 12.24
CA LEU A 26 32.17 2.27 13.18
C LEU A 26 31.91 2.79 14.61
N THR A 27 31.74 4.11 14.79
CA THR A 27 31.59 4.72 16.12
C THR A 27 30.40 4.15 16.91
N ASP A 28 29.28 3.89 16.22
CA ASP A 28 28.08 3.32 16.82
C ASP A 28 27.97 1.79 16.64
N TYR A 29 29.02 1.15 16.10
CA TYR A 29 29.09 -0.29 15.97
C TYR A 29 29.55 -0.93 17.28
N LYS A 30 28.81 -1.95 17.70
CA LYS A 30 29.15 -2.83 18.81
C LYS A 30 29.09 -4.27 18.31
N ALA A 31 30.22 -4.95 18.33
CA ALA A 31 30.28 -6.37 17.99
C ALA A 31 29.40 -7.18 18.95
N ALA A 32 28.69 -8.16 18.42
CA ALA A 32 27.92 -9.10 19.21
C ALA A 32 28.22 -10.55 18.76
N PRO A 33 28.18 -11.55 19.65
CA PRO A 33 28.28 -12.94 19.25
C PRO A 33 27.24 -13.28 18.18
N GLY A 34 27.66 -13.86 17.06
CA GLY A 34 26.77 -14.19 15.95
C GLY A 34 26.26 -12.98 15.14
N LEU A 35 26.86 -11.79 15.30
CA LEU A 35 26.60 -10.62 14.46
C LEU A 35 27.82 -9.70 14.49
N THR A 36 28.62 -9.73 13.42
CA THR A 36 29.88 -9.00 13.34
C THR A 36 30.04 -8.28 12.02
N ALA A 37 30.65 -7.09 12.07
CA ALA A 37 31.13 -6.35 10.91
C ALA A 37 32.64 -6.15 11.03
N LYS A 38 33.35 -6.31 9.91
CA LYS A 38 34.80 -6.11 9.81
C LYS A 38 35.14 -5.41 8.50
N THR A 39 35.80 -4.27 8.58
CA THR A 39 36.36 -3.57 7.42
C THR A 39 37.61 -4.31 6.95
N GLY A 40 37.62 -4.76 5.69
CA GLY A 40 38.81 -5.23 4.97
C GLY A 40 39.37 -4.14 4.07
N GLU A 41 40.36 -4.48 3.23
CA GLU A 41 40.96 -3.50 2.30
C GLU A 41 39.94 -2.96 1.29
N ASP A 42 39.09 -3.81 0.71
CA ASP A 42 38.19 -3.44 -0.39
C ASP A 42 36.69 -3.54 -0.07
N ALA A 43 36.33 -4.06 1.11
CA ALA A 43 34.94 -4.34 1.47
C ALA A 43 34.70 -4.39 2.98
N LEU A 44 33.47 -4.08 3.39
CA LEU A 44 32.93 -4.36 4.71
C LEU A 44 32.34 -5.78 4.69
N ALA A 45 32.93 -6.69 5.45
CA ALA A 45 32.39 -8.03 5.65
C ALA A 45 31.44 -8.04 6.85
N VAL A 46 30.18 -8.42 6.62
CA VAL A 46 29.16 -8.62 7.64
C VAL A 46 28.84 -10.10 7.71
N THR A 47 28.89 -10.69 8.91
CA THR A 47 28.54 -12.09 9.16
C THR A 47 27.56 -12.19 10.32
N TRP A 48 26.52 -12.99 10.15
CA TRP A 48 25.52 -13.19 11.20
C TRP A 48 24.98 -14.63 11.24
N ASP A 49 24.60 -15.06 12.45
CA ASP A 49 23.83 -16.27 12.68
C ASP A 49 22.41 -16.04 12.13
N GLY A 50 21.95 -16.91 11.24
CA GLY A 50 20.61 -16.91 10.68
C GLY A 50 19.66 -17.87 11.39
N GLU A 51 18.54 -18.17 10.75
CA GLU A 51 17.59 -19.20 11.21
C GLU A 51 17.98 -20.58 10.69
N ASN A 52 17.37 -21.63 11.26
CA ASN A 52 17.58 -23.03 10.83
C ASN A 52 19.05 -23.48 10.81
N GLY A 53 19.88 -22.92 11.70
CA GLY A 53 21.30 -23.23 11.78
C GLY A 53 22.13 -22.68 10.62
N ALA A 54 21.61 -21.68 9.89
CA ALA A 54 22.35 -20.97 8.86
C ALA A 54 23.34 -19.95 9.46
N GLU A 55 24.38 -19.66 8.70
CA GLU A 55 25.27 -18.52 8.89
C GLU A 55 25.40 -17.79 7.56
N LEU A 56 25.26 -16.48 7.59
CA LEU A 56 25.20 -15.64 6.40
C LEU A 56 26.39 -14.69 6.36
N ARG A 57 26.84 -14.38 5.15
CA ARG A 57 27.89 -13.39 4.90
C ARG A 57 27.49 -12.48 3.76
N MET A 58 27.62 -11.18 3.99
CA MET A 58 27.48 -10.15 2.98
C MET A 58 28.76 -9.30 2.97
N ARG A 59 29.40 -9.19 1.81
CA ARG A 59 30.54 -8.28 1.59
C ARG A 59 30.05 -7.09 0.79
N LEU A 60 30.16 -5.90 1.37
CA LEU A 60 29.74 -4.64 0.77
C LEU A 60 30.95 -3.81 0.36
N ALA A 61 30.93 -3.25 -0.85
CA ALA A 61 31.94 -2.32 -1.35
C ALA A 61 31.26 -1.11 -2.02
N ILE A 62 32.07 -0.19 -2.53
CA ILE A 62 31.61 0.93 -3.35
C ILE A 62 32.34 0.87 -4.70
N ASP A 63 31.58 0.76 -5.79
CA ASP A 63 32.07 0.78 -7.17
C ASP A 63 31.62 2.05 -7.87
N GLY A 64 32.55 2.97 -8.16
CA GLY A 64 32.22 4.21 -8.86
C GLY A 64 31.07 5.00 -8.19
N GLY A 65 31.04 5.02 -6.85
CA GLY A 65 29.98 5.65 -6.05
C GLY A 65 28.78 4.75 -5.74
N THR A 66 28.64 3.59 -6.39
CA THR A 66 27.52 2.66 -6.18
C THR A 66 27.83 1.64 -5.09
N PRO A 67 27.02 1.55 -4.01
CA PRO A 67 27.11 0.45 -3.07
C PRO A 67 26.86 -0.88 -3.78
N THR A 68 27.83 -1.79 -3.71
CA THR A 68 27.81 -3.09 -4.38
C THR A 68 27.89 -4.21 -3.35
N ILE A 69 27.00 -5.20 -3.47
CA ILE A 69 27.16 -6.47 -2.77
C ILE A 69 28.18 -7.31 -3.56
N ARG A 70 29.44 -7.25 -3.13
CA ARG A 70 30.55 -8.01 -3.72
C ARG A 70 30.32 -9.50 -3.63
N GLU A 71 29.80 -9.95 -2.50
CA GLU A 71 29.49 -11.35 -2.25
C GLU A 71 28.29 -11.43 -1.31
N LEU A 72 27.33 -12.28 -1.67
CA LEU A 72 26.29 -12.76 -0.78
C LEU A 72 26.40 -14.28 -0.68
N ALA A 73 26.63 -14.77 0.53
CA ALA A 73 26.88 -16.18 0.77
C ALA A 73 26.14 -16.69 2.01
N ILE A 74 25.84 -17.98 2.00
CA ILE A 74 25.20 -18.70 3.11
C ILE A 74 25.90 -20.04 3.32
N ARG A 75 25.87 -20.54 4.54
CA ARG A 75 26.23 -21.92 4.86
C ARG A 75 25.35 -22.45 5.97
N ARG A 76 25.27 -23.78 6.07
CA ARG A 76 24.89 -24.41 7.35
C ARG A 76 26.07 -24.27 8.32
N LYS A 77 25.81 -24.06 9.60
CA LYS A 77 26.85 -23.83 10.62
C LYS A 77 27.87 -24.97 10.60
N GLY A 78 29.15 -24.62 10.45
CA GLY A 78 30.26 -25.58 10.32
C GLY A 78 30.47 -26.18 8.93
N GLY A 79 29.60 -25.88 7.96
CA GLY A 79 29.73 -26.31 6.56
C GLY A 79 30.53 -25.35 5.66
N PRO A 80 30.69 -25.68 4.38
CA PRO A 80 31.32 -24.80 3.39
C PRO A 80 30.42 -23.61 3.05
N TRP A 81 31.03 -22.47 2.71
CA TRP A 81 30.31 -21.31 2.18
C TRP A 81 29.80 -21.60 0.78
N SER A 82 28.53 -21.29 0.55
CA SER A 82 27.90 -21.25 -0.77
C SER A 82 27.67 -19.81 -1.17
N THR A 83 28.27 -19.37 -2.27
CA THR A 83 28.08 -18.02 -2.81
C THR A 83 26.86 -18.02 -3.72
N LEU A 84 25.86 -17.19 -3.39
CA LEU A 84 24.64 -17.05 -4.19
C LEU A 84 24.87 -16.04 -5.31
N ALA A 85 25.43 -14.88 -4.98
CA ALA A 85 25.57 -13.76 -5.91
C ALA A 85 26.85 -12.99 -5.65
N THR A 86 27.41 -12.42 -6.73
CA THR A 86 28.62 -11.59 -6.69
C THR A 86 28.43 -10.35 -7.54
N ASN A 87 28.94 -9.21 -7.06
CA ASN A 87 28.89 -7.92 -7.75
C ASN A 87 27.47 -7.49 -8.16
N VAL A 88 26.49 -7.73 -7.29
CA VAL A 88 25.11 -7.29 -7.50
C VAL A 88 24.89 -5.92 -6.87
N THR A 89 24.01 -5.13 -7.49
CA THR A 89 23.71 -3.76 -7.06
C THR A 89 22.23 -3.57 -6.75
N PRO A 90 21.87 -2.65 -5.85
CA PRO A 90 20.49 -2.28 -5.60
C PRO A 90 19.91 -1.53 -6.81
N GLU A 91 18.71 -1.91 -7.23
CA GLU A 91 17.93 -1.13 -8.22
C GLU A 91 16.69 -0.57 -7.55
N PHE A 92 16.61 0.76 -7.45
CA PHE A 92 15.42 1.48 -7.01
C PHE A 92 14.94 2.40 -8.11
N ARG A 93 13.62 2.46 -8.33
CA ARG A 93 12.99 3.40 -9.25
C ARG A 93 11.87 4.11 -8.53
N VAL A 94 11.77 5.42 -8.69
CA VAL A 94 10.68 6.23 -8.15
C VAL A 94 9.94 6.88 -9.29
N VAL A 95 8.63 6.89 -9.16
CA VAL A 95 7.76 7.72 -10.00
C VAL A 95 6.98 8.63 -9.07
N SER A 96 7.08 9.93 -9.30
CA SER A 96 6.38 10.94 -8.50
C SER A 96 5.50 11.82 -9.37
N GLY A 97 4.32 12.16 -8.86
CA GLY A 97 3.40 13.13 -9.44
C GLY A 97 3.01 14.21 -8.44
N LEU A 98 2.07 15.06 -8.84
CA LEU A 98 1.59 16.16 -8.02
C LEU A 98 0.35 15.76 -7.20
N ARG A 99 0.51 15.74 -5.86
CA ARG A 99 -0.57 15.55 -4.90
C ARG A 99 -1.56 16.72 -4.93
N ARG A 100 -2.84 16.41 -5.11
CA ARG A 100 -3.95 17.36 -5.08
C ARG A 100 -4.98 16.98 -4.02
N VAL A 101 -5.73 17.98 -3.58
CA VAL A 101 -7.01 17.76 -2.90
C VAL A 101 -8.07 17.39 -3.94
N THR A 102 -9.05 16.56 -3.58
CA THR A 102 -10.19 16.22 -4.46
C THR A 102 -11.50 16.82 -3.94
N SER A 103 -12.52 16.90 -4.81
CA SER A 103 -13.85 17.38 -4.43
C SER A 103 -14.45 16.60 -3.25
N GLN A 104 -14.03 15.36 -3.03
CA GLN A 104 -14.47 14.55 -1.90
C GLN A 104 -14.04 15.11 -0.54
N GLN A 105 -12.86 15.73 -0.44
CA GLN A 105 -12.38 16.35 0.80
C GLN A 105 -12.91 17.78 0.97
N LEU A 106 -13.35 18.38 -0.14
CA LEU A 106 -13.86 19.75 -0.22
C LEU A 106 -15.39 19.82 -0.12
N ARG A 107 -16.07 18.70 0.16
CA ARG A 107 -17.53 18.70 0.31
C ARG A 107 -17.97 19.75 1.35
N PRO A 108 -19.17 20.37 1.21
CA PRO A 108 -19.61 21.42 2.12
C PRO A 108 -19.62 21.03 3.60
N ASP A 109 -20.01 19.79 3.92
CA ASP A 109 -19.98 19.24 5.28
C ASP A 109 -18.56 19.16 5.87
N SER A 110 -17.60 18.72 5.05
CA SER A 110 -16.18 18.68 5.39
C SER A 110 -15.61 20.09 5.56
N LEU A 111 -15.90 21.00 4.64
CA LEU A 111 -15.46 22.40 4.75
C LEU A 111 -16.04 23.08 5.99
N ALA A 112 -17.32 22.88 6.29
CA ALA A 112 -17.95 23.35 7.52
C ALA A 112 -17.26 22.79 8.77
N ALA A 113 -16.90 21.50 8.76
CA ALA A 113 -16.14 20.87 9.84
C ALA A 113 -14.73 21.46 10.03
N LEU A 114 -14.15 22.06 8.99
CA LEU A 114 -12.89 22.80 9.05
C LEU A 114 -13.05 24.29 9.36
N GLY A 115 -14.28 24.76 9.63
CA GLY A 115 -14.58 26.14 9.98
C GLY A 115 -14.89 27.07 8.80
N VAL A 116 -15.04 26.54 7.58
CA VAL A 116 -15.47 27.31 6.41
C VAL A 116 -16.98 27.56 6.49
N LYS A 117 -17.40 28.80 6.25
CA LYS A 117 -18.82 29.16 6.23
C LYS A 117 -19.47 28.64 4.94
N ILE A 118 -20.50 27.81 5.08
CA ILE A 118 -21.30 27.32 3.95
C ILE A 118 -22.58 28.15 3.86
N THR A 119 -22.70 28.98 2.83
CA THR A 119 -23.90 29.77 2.54
C THR A 119 -24.91 28.93 1.74
N PRO A 120 -26.21 29.30 1.72
CA PRO A 120 -27.19 28.65 0.87
C PRO A 120 -26.78 28.63 -0.61
N GLU A 121 -26.12 29.67 -1.09
CA GLU A 121 -25.61 29.76 -2.47
C GLU A 121 -24.47 28.76 -2.74
N ILE A 122 -23.55 28.57 -1.77
CA ILE A 122 -22.49 27.55 -1.86
C ILE A 122 -23.12 26.15 -1.93
N LEU A 123 -24.10 25.88 -1.07
CA LEU A 123 -24.76 24.58 -1.03
C LEU A 123 -25.53 24.30 -2.32
N ASP A 124 -26.31 25.26 -2.81
CA ASP A 124 -27.02 25.16 -4.08
C ASP A 124 -26.06 24.93 -5.27
N ALA A 125 -24.94 25.65 -5.30
CA ALA A 125 -23.93 25.46 -6.33
C ALA A 125 -23.28 24.06 -6.28
N TYR A 126 -23.09 23.51 -5.08
CA TYR A 126 -22.55 22.16 -4.88
C TYR A 126 -23.55 21.08 -5.30
N GLU A 127 -24.83 21.22 -4.92
CA GLU A 127 -25.89 20.29 -5.31
C GLU A 127 -26.14 20.27 -6.82
N HIS A 128 -25.83 21.37 -7.51
CA HIS A 128 -25.92 21.51 -8.97
C HIS A 128 -24.53 21.53 -9.64
N GLU A 129 -23.51 20.89 -9.06
CA GLU A 129 -22.16 20.82 -9.63
C GLU A 129 -22.13 20.26 -11.07
N GLU A 130 -23.11 19.42 -11.44
CA GLU A 130 -23.20 18.87 -12.80
C GLU A 130 -23.41 19.93 -13.88
N THR A 131 -24.09 21.03 -13.55
CA THR A 131 -24.36 22.14 -14.48
C THR A 131 -23.52 23.38 -14.16
N ARG A 132 -23.15 23.57 -12.89
CA ARG A 132 -22.41 24.75 -12.40
C ARG A 132 -20.91 24.52 -12.26
N GLY A 133 -20.43 23.28 -12.34
CA GLY A 133 -19.02 22.92 -12.17
C GLY A 133 -18.44 23.38 -10.83
N ASP A 134 -17.19 23.83 -10.84
CA ASP A 134 -16.45 24.29 -9.64
C ASP A 134 -16.92 25.65 -9.08
N GLU A 135 -18.10 26.16 -9.47
CA GLU A 135 -18.58 27.46 -8.99
C GLU A 135 -18.70 27.50 -7.46
N TRP A 136 -19.14 26.41 -6.85
CA TRP A 136 -19.26 26.29 -5.40
C TRP A 136 -17.92 26.47 -4.68
N ILE A 137 -16.80 26.07 -5.29
CA ILE A 137 -15.45 26.30 -4.75
C ILE A 137 -15.11 27.79 -4.78
N LYS A 138 -15.41 28.47 -5.89
CA LYS A 138 -15.19 29.92 -6.03
C LYS A 138 -15.99 30.70 -4.99
N LEU A 139 -17.24 30.29 -4.74
CA LEU A 139 -18.08 30.86 -3.69
C LEU A 139 -17.51 30.57 -2.29
N ALA A 140 -17.03 29.34 -2.03
CA ALA A 140 -16.39 29.00 -0.76
C ALA A 140 -15.10 29.80 -0.49
N LEU A 141 -14.33 30.12 -1.53
CA LEU A 141 -13.16 31.01 -1.45
C LEU A 141 -13.56 32.45 -1.16
N ARG A 142 -14.58 32.98 -1.84
CA ARG A 142 -15.03 34.37 -1.74
C ARG A 142 -15.78 34.65 -0.43
N ASP A 143 -16.74 33.79 -0.10
CA ASP A 143 -17.74 34.04 0.95
C ASP A 143 -17.62 33.08 2.14
N GLY A 144 -16.96 31.94 1.93
CA GLY A 144 -16.82 30.90 2.94
C GLY A 144 -15.57 31.01 3.81
N GLY A 145 -14.56 31.77 3.38
CA GLY A 145 -13.28 31.90 4.10
C GLY A 145 -12.37 30.67 3.95
N LEU A 146 -12.52 29.88 2.88
CA LEU A 146 -11.58 28.82 2.55
C LEU A 146 -10.19 29.41 2.26
N THR A 147 -9.14 28.88 2.90
CA THR A 147 -7.77 29.40 2.81
C THR A 147 -6.79 28.40 2.18
N ALA A 148 -5.67 28.92 1.66
CA ALA A 148 -4.58 28.08 1.15
C ALA A 148 -4.01 27.16 2.24
N GLU A 149 -3.95 27.62 3.48
CA GLU A 149 -3.48 26.82 4.62
C GLU A 149 -4.38 25.60 4.87
N THR A 150 -5.71 25.77 4.80
CA THR A 150 -6.67 24.66 4.92
C THR A 150 -6.43 23.61 3.84
N ILE A 151 -6.22 24.04 2.59
CA ILE A 151 -5.93 23.15 1.46
C ILE A 151 -4.59 22.43 1.63
N GLU A 152 -3.55 23.15 2.05
CA GLU A 152 -2.24 22.57 2.31
C GLU A 152 -2.26 21.53 3.43
N ARG A 153 -3.15 21.71 4.43
CA ARG A 153 -3.34 20.77 5.54
C ARG A 153 -4.01 19.48 5.09
N ILE A 154 -5.11 19.56 4.33
CA ILE A 154 -5.96 18.39 4.04
C ILE A 154 -5.53 17.56 2.83
N LYS A 155 -4.85 18.16 1.82
CA LYS A 155 -4.51 17.45 0.57
C LYS A 155 -3.72 16.16 0.78
N TRP A 156 -2.97 16.05 1.86
CA TRP A 156 -2.12 14.89 2.14
C TRP A 156 -2.89 13.63 2.50
N GLU A 157 -4.15 13.78 2.90
CA GLU A 157 -5.09 12.70 3.23
C GLU A 157 -5.95 12.30 2.01
N ALA A 158 -5.47 12.59 0.79
CA ALA A 158 -6.18 12.24 -0.43
C ALA A 158 -6.29 10.72 -0.60
N PHE A 159 -7.45 10.29 -1.09
CA PHE A 159 -7.75 8.88 -1.36
C PHE A 159 -8.04 8.61 -2.85
N TRP A 160 -8.63 9.59 -3.54
CA TRP A 160 -9.03 9.51 -4.96
C TRP A 160 -8.19 10.39 -5.89
N ASP A 161 -7.06 10.89 -5.42
CA ASP A 161 -6.15 11.58 -6.33
C ASP A 161 -5.29 10.54 -7.04
N ALA A 162 -5.29 10.49 -8.38
CA ALA A 162 -4.43 9.61 -9.19
C ALA A 162 -3.36 10.42 -9.93
N PRO A 163 -2.21 10.75 -9.31
CA PRO A 163 -1.25 11.73 -9.83
C PRO A 163 -0.55 11.31 -11.12
N LEU A 164 -0.59 10.02 -11.47
CA LEU A 164 0.06 9.46 -12.66
C LEU A 164 -0.92 9.22 -13.82
N TYR A 165 -2.21 9.46 -13.61
CA TYR A 165 -3.25 9.30 -14.62
C TYR A 165 -3.33 10.57 -15.48
N LEU A 166 -2.94 10.47 -16.76
CA LEU A 166 -2.83 11.60 -17.70
C LEU A 166 -4.01 11.66 -18.69
N GLU A 167 -4.12 10.67 -19.56
CA GLU A 167 -5.16 10.58 -20.59
C GLU A 167 -6.50 10.28 -19.93
N GLY A 168 -7.51 11.11 -20.15
CA GLY A 168 -8.80 11.02 -19.45
C GLY A 168 -8.79 11.62 -18.04
N SER A 169 -7.69 12.23 -17.59
CA SER A 169 -7.61 12.80 -16.23
C SER A 169 -8.57 13.97 -15.96
N SER A 170 -9.09 14.60 -17.00
CA SER A 170 -10.14 15.62 -16.97
C SER A 170 -11.55 15.07 -17.15
N GLU A 171 -11.69 13.78 -17.45
CA GLU A 171 -12.98 13.14 -17.64
C GLU A 171 -13.59 12.80 -16.29
N ARG A 172 -14.88 13.05 -16.15
CA ARG A 172 -15.61 12.73 -14.93
C ARG A 172 -15.95 11.23 -14.95
N PRO A 173 -15.53 10.43 -13.97
CA PRO A 173 -15.84 9.00 -13.95
C PRO A 173 -17.36 8.78 -13.81
N PRO A 174 -17.90 7.68 -14.36
CA PRO A 174 -19.33 7.38 -14.31
C PRO A 174 -19.89 7.29 -12.88
N THR A 175 -19.08 6.75 -11.96
CA THR A 175 -19.33 6.70 -10.53
C THR A 175 -18.27 7.55 -9.81
N HIS A 176 -18.55 7.93 -8.56
CA HIS A 176 -17.60 8.70 -7.73
C HIS A 176 -17.09 10.01 -8.36
N ALA A 177 -17.97 10.82 -8.96
CA ALA A 177 -17.63 12.12 -9.55
C ALA A 177 -16.76 13.02 -8.65
N THR A 178 -16.94 12.96 -7.33
CA THR A 178 -16.14 13.72 -6.34
C THR A 178 -14.67 13.27 -6.24
N SER A 179 -14.28 12.23 -6.97
CA SER A 179 -12.91 11.70 -7.01
C SER A 179 -11.92 12.62 -7.73
N ILE A 180 -12.39 13.51 -8.60
CA ILE A 180 -11.50 14.41 -9.35
C ILE A 180 -11.05 15.61 -8.50
N PRO A 181 -9.81 16.10 -8.68
CA PRO A 181 -9.43 17.45 -8.28
C PRO A 181 -10.30 18.53 -8.94
N PRO A 182 -10.38 19.74 -8.36
CA PRO A 182 -11.03 20.88 -8.99
C PRO A 182 -10.49 21.12 -10.41
N MET A 183 -11.38 21.18 -11.40
CA MET A 183 -11.05 21.36 -12.81
C MET A 183 -10.26 22.64 -13.04
N GLY A 184 -10.66 23.73 -12.39
CA GLY A 184 -9.97 25.03 -12.47
C GLY A 184 -8.70 25.14 -11.61
N GLY A 185 -8.40 24.12 -10.81
CA GLY A 185 -7.39 24.20 -9.76
C GLY A 185 -7.86 25.00 -8.54
N ILE A 186 -7.02 25.06 -7.52
CA ILE A 186 -7.32 25.77 -6.27
C ILE A 186 -6.03 26.31 -5.63
N PHE A 187 -5.98 27.62 -5.39
CA PHE A 187 -4.77 28.33 -4.96
C PHE A 187 -3.55 28.04 -5.86
N ASN A 188 -2.53 27.38 -5.31
CA ASN A 188 -1.30 26.98 -5.99
C ASN A 188 -1.37 25.56 -6.59
N GLN A 189 -2.49 24.86 -6.45
CA GLN A 189 -2.70 23.55 -7.07
C GLN A 189 -3.27 23.75 -8.48
N PRO A 190 -2.55 23.34 -9.53
CA PRO A 190 -3.07 23.39 -10.90
C PRO A 190 -4.27 22.44 -11.04
N GLY A 191 -5.18 22.79 -11.94
CA GLY A 191 -6.35 21.99 -12.26
C GLY A 191 -6.05 20.79 -13.15
N LEU A 192 -7.05 20.41 -13.93
CA LEU A 192 -7.05 19.29 -14.88
C LEU A 192 -7.16 19.81 -16.33
N PRO A 193 -6.71 19.05 -17.35
CA PRO A 193 -6.05 17.74 -17.26
C PRO A 193 -4.66 17.81 -16.64
N ARG A 194 -4.21 16.69 -16.06
CA ARG A 194 -2.83 16.54 -15.58
C ARG A 194 -1.88 16.60 -16.77
N ARG A 195 -0.68 17.16 -16.57
CA ARG A 195 0.31 17.31 -17.63
C ARG A 195 1.51 16.38 -17.44
N PRO A 196 2.14 15.88 -18.51
CA PRO A 196 3.31 15.02 -18.41
C PRO A 196 4.45 15.61 -17.57
N GLU A 197 4.62 16.94 -17.56
CA GLU A 197 5.69 17.62 -16.81
C GLU A 197 5.50 17.53 -15.28
N GLU A 198 4.31 17.14 -14.81
CA GLU A 198 4.04 16.90 -13.39
C GLU A 198 4.62 15.56 -12.93
N ILE A 199 4.97 14.65 -13.85
CA ILE A 199 5.45 13.31 -13.56
C ILE A 199 6.97 13.27 -13.71
N ASN A 200 7.66 12.86 -12.65
CA ASN A 200 9.08 12.55 -12.67
C ASN A 200 9.28 11.05 -12.55
N ARG A 201 10.10 10.47 -13.45
CA ARG A 201 10.50 9.06 -13.44
C ARG A 201 12.01 9.00 -13.30
N ALA A 202 12.50 8.27 -12.31
CA ALA A 202 13.94 8.19 -12.07
C ALA A 202 14.35 6.81 -11.55
N THR A 203 15.55 6.40 -11.95
CA THR A 203 16.29 5.29 -11.35
C THR A 203 17.31 5.89 -10.39
N ALA A 204 17.52 5.25 -9.24
CA ALA A 204 18.46 5.73 -8.24
C ALA A 204 19.89 5.78 -8.81
N THR A 205 20.59 6.85 -8.46
CA THR A 205 22.03 7.02 -8.67
C THR A 205 22.71 7.18 -7.32
N TYR A 206 24.00 6.86 -7.27
CA TYR A 206 24.75 6.80 -6.03
C TYR A 206 26.10 7.48 -6.17
N GLN A 207 26.45 8.28 -5.17
CA GLN A 207 27.75 8.95 -5.01
C GLN A 207 28.29 8.69 -3.60
N ALA A 208 28.22 7.43 -3.17
CA ALA A 208 28.71 7.02 -1.87
C ALA A 208 30.24 7.06 -1.83
N ASN A 209 30.80 7.65 -0.77
CA ASN A 209 32.26 7.73 -0.55
C ASN A 209 32.72 6.94 0.68
N GLY A 210 31.77 6.32 1.38
CA GLY A 210 32.02 5.53 2.58
C GLY A 210 30.71 4.97 3.12
N CYS A 211 30.80 4.31 4.27
CA CYS A 211 29.63 3.75 4.95
C CYS A 211 29.58 4.08 6.43
N GLU A 212 28.41 3.90 7.06
CA GLU A 212 28.23 4.00 8.50
C GLU A 212 27.64 2.69 9.02
N VAL A 213 28.17 2.16 10.11
CA VAL A 213 27.69 0.90 10.70
C VAL A 213 27.24 1.15 12.13
N LYS A 214 26.01 0.74 12.42
CA LYS A 214 25.38 0.90 13.73
C LYS A 214 24.79 -0.41 14.23
N THR A 215 25.03 -0.73 15.49
CA THR A 215 24.36 -1.83 16.18
C THR A 215 23.10 -1.33 16.87
N ASN A 216 21.97 -1.99 16.63
CA ASN A 216 20.68 -1.67 17.24
C ASN A 216 19.96 -2.95 17.68
N GLY A 217 20.17 -3.35 18.94
CA GLY A 217 19.67 -4.62 19.45
C GLY A 217 20.24 -5.81 18.67
N ALA A 218 19.36 -6.64 18.11
CA ALA A 218 19.73 -7.79 17.26
C ALA A 218 19.95 -7.43 15.78
N ARG A 219 19.96 -6.14 15.43
CA ARG A 219 20.10 -5.64 14.06
C ARG A 219 21.42 -4.89 13.89
N LEU A 220 22.03 -5.05 12.73
CA LEU A 220 23.09 -4.18 12.24
C LEU A 220 22.54 -3.34 11.09
N GLU A 221 22.72 -2.02 11.16
CA GLU A 221 22.31 -1.05 10.14
C GLU A 221 23.57 -0.55 9.43
N ILE A 222 23.66 -0.74 8.11
CA ILE A 222 24.79 -0.31 7.27
C ILE A 222 24.28 0.72 6.28
N SER A 223 24.71 1.97 6.40
CA SER A 223 24.23 3.08 5.58
C SER A 223 25.28 3.64 4.62
N PHE A 224 24.85 4.01 3.42
CA PHE A 224 25.64 4.62 2.36
C PHE A 224 24.97 5.93 1.92
N PRO A 225 25.41 7.08 2.45
CA PRO A 225 24.96 8.40 2.01
C PRO A 225 25.28 8.65 0.52
N GLY A 226 24.53 9.55 -0.11
CA GLY A 226 24.75 9.95 -1.50
C GLY A 226 23.84 9.26 -2.51
N LEU A 227 22.66 8.80 -2.07
CA LEU A 227 21.59 8.34 -2.97
C LEU A 227 20.79 9.54 -3.48
N GLU A 228 20.56 9.58 -4.79
CA GLU A 228 19.62 10.48 -5.46
C GLU A 228 18.63 9.65 -6.27
N VAL A 229 17.33 9.90 -6.11
CA VAL A 229 16.28 9.21 -6.87
C VAL A 229 15.11 10.16 -7.14
N GLY A 230 15.04 10.67 -8.36
CA GLY A 230 13.98 11.58 -8.80
C GLY A 230 14.01 12.89 -8.03
N VAL A 231 12.99 13.13 -7.21
CA VAL A 231 12.90 14.34 -6.37
C VAL A 231 13.48 14.17 -4.98
N PHE A 232 14.06 13.01 -4.69
CA PHE A 232 14.51 12.62 -3.36
C PHE A 232 16.04 12.50 -3.30
N SER A 233 16.61 12.97 -2.18
CA SER A 233 18.02 12.82 -1.83
C SER A 233 18.13 12.12 -0.47
N GLY A 234 19.16 11.29 -0.29
CA GLY A 234 19.36 10.57 0.96
C GLY A 234 20.42 9.49 0.90
N ARG A 235 20.07 8.30 1.36
CA ARG A 235 21.00 7.19 1.55
C ARG A 235 20.37 5.85 1.22
N LEU A 236 21.20 4.92 0.79
CA LEU A 236 20.88 3.50 0.83
C LEU A 236 21.20 2.98 2.23
N GLN A 237 20.42 2.02 2.72
CA GLN A 237 20.73 1.29 3.93
C GLN A 237 20.41 -0.19 3.77
N TYR A 238 21.30 -1.02 4.30
CA TYR A 238 21.08 -2.45 4.50
C TYR A 238 20.94 -2.73 5.99
N ASP A 239 19.90 -3.45 6.37
CA ASP A 239 19.80 -4.00 7.71
C ASP A 239 19.86 -5.52 7.68
N VAL A 240 20.65 -6.11 8.57
CA VAL A 240 20.68 -7.56 8.80
C VAL A 240 20.22 -7.88 10.21
N PHE A 241 19.56 -9.02 10.38
CA PHE A 241 18.90 -9.41 11.63
C PHE A 241 19.49 -10.71 12.16
N LYS A 242 20.15 -10.66 13.32
CA LYS A 242 20.64 -11.88 13.99
C LYS A 242 19.46 -12.80 14.30
N GLY A 243 19.61 -14.08 13.98
CA GLY A 243 18.60 -15.11 14.13
C GLY A 243 17.64 -15.24 12.95
N SER A 244 17.87 -14.52 11.85
CA SER A 244 17.07 -14.64 10.63
C SER A 244 17.92 -14.50 9.37
N ASN A 245 17.48 -15.13 8.29
CA ASN A 245 18.13 -15.02 6.98
C ASN A 245 17.70 -13.76 6.20
N LEU A 246 17.09 -12.79 6.89
CA LEU A 246 16.50 -11.59 6.33
C LEU A 246 17.53 -10.46 6.18
N ILE A 247 17.42 -9.75 5.07
CA ILE A 247 18.10 -8.47 4.80
C ILE A 247 17.02 -7.44 4.43
N ARG A 248 17.02 -6.27 5.07
CA ARG A 248 16.21 -5.13 4.64
C ARG A 248 17.06 -4.21 3.79
N GLN A 249 16.81 -4.13 2.49
CA GLN A 249 17.40 -3.13 1.60
C GLN A 249 16.42 -1.95 1.51
N VAL A 250 16.84 -0.75 1.89
CA VAL A 250 15.94 0.42 1.94
C VAL A 250 16.61 1.66 1.39
N ALA A 251 15.94 2.35 0.46
CA ALA A 251 16.26 3.73 0.15
C ALA A 251 15.56 4.63 1.18
N ILE A 252 16.35 5.38 1.96
CA ILE A 252 15.85 6.34 2.95
C ILE A 252 16.19 7.73 2.43
N ALA A 253 15.17 8.45 1.95
CA ALA A 253 15.37 9.68 1.23
C ALA A 253 14.28 10.70 1.56
N LYS A 254 14.59 11.98 1.40
CA LYS A 254 13.69 13.09 1.68
C LYS A 254 13.57 14.00 0.46
N THR A 255 12.49 14.77 0.42
CA THR A 255 12.33 15.87 -0.53
C THR A 255 11.78 17.10 0.18
N ASP A 256 12.20 18.28 -0.27
CA ASP A 256 11.62 19.55 0.17
C ASP A 256 10.59 20.10 -0.85
N ARG A 257 10.34 19.35 -1.94
CA ARG A 257 9.31 19.71 -2.91
C ARG A 257 7.92 19.63 -2.28
N ARG A 258 7.09 20.62 -2.58
CA ARG A 258 5.70 20.66 -2.12
C ARG A 258 4.83 19.72 -2.95
N SER A 259 3.79 19.17 -2.31
CA SER A 259 2.73 18.40 -3.00
C SER A 259 3.25 17.17 -3.77
N VAL A 260 4.20 16.41 -3.23
CA VAL A 260 4.67 15.19 -3.90
C VAL A 260 3.79 14.01 -3.52
N ALA A 261 3.34 13.26 -4.51
CA ALA A 261 2.87 11.88 -4.33
C ALA A 261 3.80 10.93 -5.10
N PHE A 262 4.07 9.74 -4.58
CA PHE A 262 5.05 8.85 -5.21
C PHE A 262 4.78 7.37 -4.98
N LYS A 263 5.33 6.56 -5.89
CA LYS A 263 5.46 5.12 -5.77
C LYS A 263 6.93 4.73 -5.98
N TYR A 264 7.31 3.54 -5.53
CA TYR A 264 8.64 3.01 -5.78
C TYR A 264 8.62 1.54 -6.22
N ASP A 265 9.63 1.18 -7.00
CA ASP A 265 10.03 -0.19 -7.28
C ASP A 265 11.41 -0.40 -6.67
N GLY A 266 11.72 -1.62 -6.25
CA GLY A 266 13.02 -1.94 -5.65
C GLY A 266 13.41 -3.40 -5.85
N GLY A 267 14.70 -3.68 -5.95
CA GLY A 267 15.20 -5.04 -6.18
C GLY A 267 16.72 -5.12 -6.27
N LEU A 268 17.18 -6.20 -6.90
CA LEU A 268 18.60 -6.47 -7.16
C LEU A 268 18.84 -6.56 -8.67
N LYS A 269 20.01 -6.05 -9.08
CA LYS A 269 20.49 -6.04 -10.45
C LYS A 269 21.84 -6.73 -10.59
N GLY A 270 22.05 -7.40 -11.73
CA GLY A 270 23.32 -8.01 -12.10
C GLY A 270 23.47 -9.46 -11.62
N LEU A 271 22.37 -10.15 -11.34
CA LEU A 271 22.43 -11.57 -10.97
C LEU A 271 22.88 -12.41 -12.17
N PRO A 272 23.73 -13.43 -11.98
CA PRO A 272 24.28 -14.19 -13.09
C PRO A 272 23.26 -15.16 -13.69
N ILE A 273 23.25 -15.26 -15.02
CA ILE A 273 22.53 -16.33 -15.74
C ILE A 273 23.46 -17.54 -15.82
N GLN A 274 23.07 -18.62 -15.13
CA GLN A 274 23.73 -19.91 -15.04
C GLN A 274 22.69 -21.01 -15.37
N PRO A 275 23.09 -22.27 -15.59
CA PRO A 275 22.14 -23.34 -15.94
C PRO A 275 20.99 -23.54 -14.94
N THR A 276 21.19 -23.21 -13.66
CA THR A 276 20.17 -23.30 -12.60
C THR A 276 19.44 -21.98 -12.36
N SER A 277 19.83 -20.89 -13.03
CA SER A 277 19.27 -19.56 -12.78
C SER A 277 17.81 -19.48 -13.24
N ARG A 278 16.92 -19.14 -12.31
CA ARG A 278 15.52 -18.88 -12.62
C ARG A 278 14.90 -17.90 -11.64
N VAL A 279 13.84 -17.21 -12.06
CA VAL A 279 12.92 -16.55 -11.13
C VAL A 279 11.67 -17.40 -11.00
N ALA A 280 11.30 -17.77 -9.76
CA ALA A 280 10.12 -18.60 -9.47
C ALA A 280 9.04 -17.80 -8.73
N TRP A 281 7.77 -18.15 -8.97
CA TRP A 281 6.60 -17.60 -8.27
C TRP A 281 5.40 -18.56 -8.35
N ARG A 282 4.34 -18.29 -7.58
CA ARG A 282 3.03 -18.93 -7.75
C ARG A 282 2.13 -18.02 -8.57
N ASP A 283 1.52 -18.53 -9.64
CA ASP A 283 0.50 -17.82 -10.42
C ASP A 283 -0.78 -17.56 -9.60
N LEU A 284 -1.76 -16.89 -10.21
CA LEU A 284 -3.06 -16.57 -9.58
C LEU A 284 -3.90 -17.83 -9.27
N SER A 285 -3.58 -18.98 -9.86
CA SER A 285 -4.16 -20.29 -9.55
C SER A 285 -3.33 -21.09 -8.55
N ASN A 286 -2.37 -20.45 -7.86
CA ASN A 286 -1.43 -21.06 -6.93
C ASN A 286 -0.49 -22.13 -7.53
N ARG A 287 -0.29 -22.15 -8.85
CA ARG A 287 0.66 -23.08 -9.48
C ARG A 287 2.03 -22.45 -9.61
N TRP A 288 3.07 -23.26 -9.43
CA TRP A 288 4.45 -22.83 -9.63
C TRP A 288 4.72 -22.50 -11.10
N GLN A 289 5.36 -21.35 -11.30
CA GLN A 289 5.86 -20.85 -12.57
C GLN A 289 7.32 -20.47 -12.40
N ASP A 290 8.09 -20.52 -13.49
CA ASP A 290 9.45 -19.99 -13.52
C ASP A 290 9.79 -19.27 -14.82
N GLN A 291 10.85 -18.45 -14.76
CA GLN A 291 11.51 -17.84 -15.91
C GLN A 291 13.00 -18.18 -15.87
N GLN A 292 13.48 -18.87 -16.91
CA GLN A 292 14.86 -19.40 -17.01
C GLN A 292 15.78 -18.61 -17.96
N PHE A 293 15.31 -17.46 -18.47
CA PHE A 293 16.12 -16.50 -19.24
C PHE A 293 16.74 -17.00 -20.56
N GLY A 294 16.18 -18.06 -21.17
CA GLY A 294 16.59 -18.56 -22.49
C GLY A 294 16.21 -17.66 -23.69
N GLY A 295 15.34 -16.67 -23.49
CA GLY A 295 14.86 -15.75 -24.53
C GLY A 295 15.76 -14.54 -24.78
N LEU A 296 15.25 -13.58 -25.56
CA LEU A 296 15.93 -12.30 -25.87
C LEU A 296 16.12 -11.43 -24.62
N VAL A 297 17.11 -10.52 -24.68
CA VAL A 297 17.27 -9.44 -23.69
C VAL A 297 15.99 -8.61 -23.61
N SER A 298 15.55 -8.32 -22.39
CA SER A 298 14.29 -7.63 -22.15
C SER A 298 14.40 -6.15 -22.47
N GLN A 299 13.42 -5.59 -23.19
CA GLN A 299 13.33 -4.14 -23.43
C GLN A 299 12.84 -3.37 -22.19
N SER A 300 12.09 -4.04 -21.33
CA SER A 300 11.54 -3.51 -20.08
C SER A 300 11.33 -4.65 -19.08
N PRO A 301 11.14 -4.35 -17.78
CA PRO A 301 10.79 -5.37 -16.79
C PRO A 301 9.46 -6.06 -17.12
N ALA A 302 9.44 -7.38 -17.03
CA ALA A 302 8.21 -8.17 -17.07
C ALA A 302 7.51 -8.12 -15.71
N ILE A 303 6.21 -7.81 -15.72
CA ILE A 303 5.37 -7.79 -14.52
C ILE A 303 4.96 -9.22 -14.18
N VAL A 304 5.07 -9.58 -12.91
CA VAL A 304 4.67 -10.89 -12.38
C VAL A 304 3.33 -10.75 -11.65
N PHE A 305 2.34 -11.48 -12.14
CA PHE A 305 1.04 -11.65 -11.48
C PHE A 305 1.09 -12.92 -10.62
N SER A 306 1.21 -12.72 -9.32
CA SER A 306 1.39 -13.80 -8.35
C SER A 306 0.31 -13.78 -7.28
N SER A 307 -0.06 -14.97 -6.80
CA SER A 307 -1.00 -15.15 -5.69
C SER A 307 -0.45 -14.60 -4.36
N ASN A 308 0.86 -14.68 -4.18
CA ASN A 308 1.57 -14.08 -3.05
C ASN A 308 2.42 -12.88 -3.49
N ARG A 309 2.70 -11.97 -2.56
CA ARG A 309 3.54 -10.78 -2.81
C ARG A 309 5.04 -11.10 -2.70
N VAL A 310 5.48 -12.18 -3.34
CA VAL A 310 6.85 -12.67 -3.28
C VAL A 310 7.21 -13.38 -4.59
N ASN A 311 8.46 -13.22 -5.03
CA ASN A 311 9.11 -14.10 -6.00
C ASN A 311 10.54 -14.38 -5.54
N ALA A 312 11.21 -15.36 -6.13
CA ALA A 312 12.57 -15.72 -5.75
C ALA A 312 13.46 -15.96 -6.95
N ALA A 313 14.67 -15.40 -6.91
CA ALA A 313 15.76 -15.77 -7.79
C ALA A 313 16.47 -17.01 -7.22
N GLU A 314 16.47 -18.11 -7.96
CA GLU A 314 17.27 -19.30 -7.69
C GLU A 314 18.55 -19.25 -8.54
N LEU A 315 19.67 -19.59 -7.92
CA LEU A 315 21.03 -19.50 -8.46
C LEU A 315 21.78 -20.79 -8.09
N GLN A 316 23.01 -20.98 -8.58
CA GLN A 316 23.77 -22.20 -8.29
C GLN A 316 23.99 -22.44 -6.79
N GLY A 317 24.19 -21.37 -6.00
CA GLY A 317 24.50 -21.47 -4.58
C GLY A 317 23.29 -21.47 -3.62
N GLY A 318 22.08 -21.32 -4.12
CA GLY A 318 20.87 -21.14 -3.31
C GLY A 318 19.90 -20.15 -3.95
N SER A 319 19.06 -19.51 -3.14
CA SER A 319 18.04 -18.59 -3.63
C SER A 319 17.84 -17.35 -2.76
N ILE A 320 17.31 -16.31 -3.39
CA ILE A 320 17.00 -15.01 -2.81
C ILE A 320 15.53 -14.73 -3.07
N ALA A 321 14.68 -14.81 -2.05
CA ALA A 321 13.29 -14.38 -2.12
C ALA A 321 13.18 -12.88 -1.86
N VAL A 322 12.32 -12.18 -2.60
CA VAL A 322 12.08 -10.74 -2.43
C VAL A 322 10.60 -10.47 -2.14
N PHE A 323 10.31 -9.72 -1.08
CA PHE A 323 8.95 -9.46 -0.62
C PHE A 323 8.84 -8.11 0.11
N PRO A 324 7.66 -7.48 0.11
CA PRO A 324 7.48 -6.15 0.69
C PRO A 324 7.36 -6.21 2.21
N PRO A 325 7.48 -5.08 2.91
CA PRO A 325 7.14 -5.05 4.32
C PRO A 325 5.67 -5.42 4.55
N PRO A 326 5.37 -6.24 5.58
CA PRO A 326 4.00 -6.61 5.88
C PRO A 326 3.24 -5.35 6.29
N HIS A 327 2.03 -5.20 5.75
CA HIS A 327 1.15 -4.08 6.03
C HIS A 327 1.76 -2.70 5.76
N SER A 328 2.88 -2.54 5.02
CA SER A 328 3.45 -1.21 4.75
C SER A 328 3.67 -0.78 3.31
N TYR A 329 3.26 -1.63 2.37
CA TYR A 329 3.69 -1.51 0.99
C TYR A 329 2.61 -1.03 -0.01
N TYR A 330 1.35 -0.93 0.40
CA TYR A 330 0.30 -0.41 -0.48
C TYR A 330 -0.50 0.67 0.24
N TRP A 331 -0.91 1.69 -0.51
CA TRP A 331 -1.97 2.59 -0.09
C TRP A 331 -3.34 1.95 -0.29
N ALA A 332 -4.36 2.54 0.32
CA ALA A 332 -5.72 2.07 0.20
C ALA A 332 -6.27 2.33 -1.21
N ARG A 333 -7.03 1.37 -1.73
CA ARG A 333 -7.70 1.38 -3.04
C ARG A 333 -9.15 0.87 -2.89
N GLU A 334 -10.05 1.19 -3.81
CA GLU A 334 -11.44 0.70 -3.87
C GLU A 334 -11.60 -0.51 -4.80
N SER A 335 -10.59 -0.84 -5.59
CA SER A 335 -10.54 -2.04 -6.41
C SER A 335 -9.76 -3.18 -5.74
N SER A 336 -10.25 -4.40 -5.87
CA SER A 336 -9.60 -5.63 -5.37
C SER A 336 -8.70 -6.31 -6.41
N GLN A 337 -8.26 -5.57 -7.45
CA GLN A 337 -7.44 -6.10 -8.54
C GLN A 337 -6.01 -6.41 -8.10
N ASN A 338 -5.49 -7.56 -8.56
CA ASN A 338 -4.08 -7.87 -8.49
C ASN A 338 -3.36 -7.26 -9.69
N LEU A 339 -2.67 -6.14 -9.47
CA LEU A 339 -1.96 -5.39 -10.51
C LEU A 339 -0.50 -5.84 -10.70
N GLY A 340 -0.10 -6.97 -10.12
CA GLY A 340 1.27 -7.50 -10.13
C GLY A 340 2.20 -6.80 -9.14
N ALA A 341 2.74 -7.55 -8.16
CA ALA A 341 3.55 -7.01 -7.06
C ALA A 341 5.07 -7.09 -7.30
N SER A 342 5.50 -7.86 -8.30
CA SER A 342 6.91 -8.15 -8.54
C SER A 342 7.24 -8.11 -10.03
N TRP A 343 8.54 -8.14 -10.32
CA TRP A 343 9.06 -8.08 -11.68
C TRP A 343 10.36 -8.87 -11.82
N TYR A 344 10.71 -9.20 -13.07
CA TYR A 344 12.03 -9.63 -13.48
C TYR A 344 12.44 -8.97 -14.80
N ARG A 345 13.73 -8.95 -15.13
CA ARG A 345 14.25 -8.42 -16.41
C ARG A 345 15.51 -9.19 -16.78
N LYS A 346 15.60 -9.69 -18.03
CA LYS A 346 16.89 -10.14 -18.58
C LYS A 346 17.66 -8.90 -19.02
N ASP A 347 18.77 -8.61 -18.35
CA ASP A 347 19.56 -7.40 -18.60
C ASP A 347 20.56 -7.58 -19.75
N SER A 348 21.12 -8.79 -19.87
CA SER A 348 22.06 -9.20 -20.91
C SER A 348 21.97 -10.71 -21.13
N ASP A 349 22.81 -11.25 -22.01
CA ASP A 349 22.93 -12.71 -22.18
C ASP A 349 23.48 -13.42 -20.93
N THR A 350 24.11 -12.67 -20.02
CA THR A 350 24.80 -13.21 -18.83
C THR A 350 24.22 -12.73 -17.52
N SER A 351 23.24 -11.80 -17.53
CA SER A 351 22.71 -11.23 -16.29
C SER A 351 21.23 -10.91 -16.34
N PHE A 352 20.61 -10.94 -15.15
CA PHE A 352 19.21 -10.58 -14.94
C PHE A 352 19.03 -9.78 -13.65
N SER A 353 17.85 -9.18 -13.53
CA SER A 353 17.39 -8.41 -12.38
C SER A 353 16.00 -8.89 -11.96
N PHE A 354 15.67 -8.70 -10.68
CA PHE A 354 14.33 -8.98 -10.15
C PHE A 354 14.04 -8.14 -8.92
N GLY A 355 12.75 -7.99 -8.59
CA GLY A 355 12.35 -7.18 -7.45
C GLY A 355 10.85 -7.05 -7.29
N LEU A 356 10.48 -6.07 -6.47
CA LEU A 356 9.11 -5.64 -6.22
C LEU A 356 8.81 -4.38 -6.99
N ARG A 357 7.53 -4.22 -7.31
CA ARG A 357 7.01 -2.99 -7.92
C ARG A 357 5.69 -2.59 -7.31
N GLN A 358 5.34 -1.34 -7.55
CA GLN A 358 4.00 -0.83 -7.38
C GLN A 358 3.44 -0.48 -8.76
N ALA A 359 2.15 -0.74 -8.96
CA ALA A 359 1.46 -0.30 -10.16
C ALA A 359 1.34 1.24 -10.18
N GLU A 360 0.94 1.78 -11.33
CA GLU A 360 0.82 3.22 -11.54
C GLU A 360 -0.61 3.69 -11.75
N ASN A 361 -1.51 2.79 -12.14
CA ASN A 361 -2.93 3.04 -12.36
C ASN A 361 -3.74 1.79 -12.03
N GLU A 362 -5.06 1.97 -11.90
CA GLU A 362 -6.03 0.87 -11.93
C GLU A 362 -6.18 0.26 -13.32
N GLU A 363 -6.70 -0.97 -13.39
CA GLU A 363 -7.06 -1.62 -14.67
C GLU A 363 -8.55 -1.44 -14.99
N ASP A 364 -9.40 -1.30 -13.97
CA ASP A 364 -10.81 -0.99 -14.17
C ASP A 364 -10.99 0.53 -14.41
N PRO A 365 -11.56 0.94 -15.56
CA PRO A 365 -11.83 2.34 -15.85
C PRO A 365 -12.69 3.06 -14.81
N GLU A 366 -13.56 2.33 -14.10
CA GLU A 366 -14.35 2.89 -12.99
C GLU A 366 -13.46 3.52 -11.91
N PHE A 367 -12.27 2.97 -11.72
CA PHE A 367 -11.36 3.34 -10.63
C PHE A 367 -10.09 4.05 -11.12
N PHE A 368 -9.99 4.53 -12.36
CA PHE A 368 -8.77 5.21 -12.85
C PHE A 368 -8.35 6.42 -11.99
N HIS A 369 -9.30 7.10 -11.36
CA HIS A 369 -8.98 8.18 -10.41
C HIS A 369 -8.58 7.65 -9.01
N ASN A 370 -8.79 6.38 -8.69
CA ASN A 370 -8.52 5.79 -7.37
C ASN A 370 -7.07 5.31 -7.19
N PHE A 371 -6.10 6.20 -7.31
CA PHE A 371 -4.70 5.75 -7.26
C PHE A 371 -3.79 6.71 -6.49
N ALA A 372 -4.13 6.89 -5.20
CA ALA A 372 -3.52 7.86 -4.30
C ALA A 372 -1.99 7.91 -4.33
N LEU A 373 -1.30 6.76 -4.36
CA LEU A 373 0.13 6.65 -4.06
C LEU A 373 0.47 7.08 -2.61
N TYR A 374 1.74 6.99 -2.24
CA TYR A 374 2.24 7.61 -1.02
C TYR A 374 2.26 9.13 -1.15
N SER A 375 1.99 9.83 -0.06
CA SER A 375 2.33 11.25 0.10
C SER A 375 3.83 11.39 0.39
N ALA A 376 4.45 12.52 0.06
CA ALA A 376 5.79 12.87 0.55
C ALA A 376 5.75 14.31 1.06
N ARG A 377 5.55 14.44 2.37
CA ARG A 377 5.50 15.74 3.05
C ARG A 377 6.92 16.34 3.05
N PRO A 378 7.08 17.65 2.79
CA PRO A 378 8.39 18.29 2.77
C PRO A 378 9.19 18.02 4.04
N GLY A 379 10.45 17.63 3.88
CA GLY A 379 11.38 17.39 4.99
C GLY A 379 11.19 16.08 5.74
N THR A 380 10.20 15.25 5.41
CA THR A 380 10.05 13.91 6.02
C THR A 380 10.94 12.88 5.30
N TRP A 381 11.39 11.85 6.03
CA TRP A 381 12.32 10.83 5.51
C TRP A 381 11.56 9.59 5.07
N GLN A 382 11.15 9.54 3.80
CA GLN A 382 10.50 8.38 3.19
C GLN A 382 11.40 7.15 3.29
N GLN A 383 10.82 6.02 3.71
CA GLN A 383 11.43 4.71 3.71
C GLN A 383 10.83 3.88 2.58
N MET A 384 11.68 3.43 1.65
CA MET A 384 11.31 2.60 0.51
C MET A 384 11.93 1.20 0.65
N PRO A 385 11.43 0.35 1.57
CA PRO A 385 12.05 -0.94 1.86
C PRO A 385 11.70 -2.03 0.86
N VAL A 386 12.65 -2.94 0.69
CA VAL A 386 12.53 -4.24 0.04
C VAL A 386 13.20 -5.27 0.95
N PHE A 387 12.51 -6.36 1.28
CA PHE A 387 13.11 -7.44 2.03
C PHE A 387 13.67 -8.51 1.10
N LEU A 388 14.85 -9.00 1.43
CA LEU A 388 15.52 -10.12 0.78
C LEU A 388 15.68 -11.23 1.81
N TYR A 389 15.16 -12.42 1.51
CA TYR A 389 15.35 -13.62 2.34
C TYR A 389 16.28 -14.60 1.64
N ILE A 390 17.36 -14.97 2.33
CA ILE A 390 18.45 -15.77 1.75
C ILE A 390 18.28 -17.23 2.16
N SER A 391 18.38 -18.14 1.20
CA SER A 391 18.20 -19.58 1.45
C SER A 391 19.28 -20.38 0.74
N PRO A 392 19.81 -21.46 1.36
CA PRO A 392 20.62 -22.45 0.64
C PRO A 392 19.77 -23.39 -0.23
N GLU A 393 18.44 -23.31 -0.13
CA GLU A 393 17.49 -24.21 -0.80
C GLU A 393 16.96 -23.60 -2.12
N SER A 394 16.07 -24.31 -2.81
CA SER A 394 15.43 -23.87 -4.06
C SER A 394 14.61 -22.58 -3.89
N GLY A 395 14.32 -21.90 -5.01
CA GLY A 395 13.49 -20.69 -5.02
C GLY A 395 12.08 -20.93 -4.45
N GLN A 396 11.51 -22.11 -4.68
CA GLN A 396 10.22 -22.50 -4.09
C GLN A 396 10.31 -22.59 -2.56
N ALA A 397 11.35 -23.23 -2.02
CA ALA A 397 11.57 -23.36 -0.58
C ALA A 397 11.88 -22.01 0.08
N ALA A 398 12.60 -21.11 -0.61
CA ALA A 398 12.81 -19.74 -0.13
C ALA A 398 11.52 -18.92 -0.09
N ILE A 399 10.64 -19.08 -1.08
CA ILE A 399 9.31 -18.46 -1.06
C ILE A 399 8.50 -18.97 0.14
N ASP A 400 8.46 -20.28 0.38
CA ASP A 400 7.75 -20.85 1.53
C ASP A 400 8.32 -20.36 2.86
N SER A 401 9.64 -20.21 2.96
CA SER A 401 10.30 -19.65 4.14
C SER A 401 9.96 -18.17 4.33
N ALA A 402 10.01 -17.36 3.28
CA ALA A 402 9.65 -15.95 3.33
C ALA A 402 8.16 -15.74 3.70
N LEU A 403 7.29 -16.64 3.26
CA LEU A 403 5.86 -16.59 3.60
C LEU A 403 5.58 -16.85 5.09
N THR A 404 6.53 -17.41 5.85
CA THR A 404 6.35 -17.55 7.31
C THR A 404 6.21 -16.20 8.01
N PHE A 405 6.84 -15.13 7.50
CA PHE A 405 6.72 -13.77 8.03
C PHE A 405 5.31 -13.18 7.88
N THR A 406 4.49 -13.72 6.97
CA THR A 406 3.11 -13.27 6.73
C THR A 406 2.08 -14.36 7.01
N HIS A 407 2.48 -15.48 7.62
CA HIS A 407 1.67 -16.69 7.80
C HIS A 407 1.03 -17.19 6.48
N GLY A 408 1.75 -17.11 5.36
CA GLY A 408 1.23 -17.46 4.05
C GLY A 408 0.25 -16.44 3.47
N ASP A 409 0.42 -15.16 3.81
CA ASP A 409 -0.55 -14.07 3.56
C ASP A 409 -1.94 -14.35 4.16
N ARG A 410 -1.99 -15.01 5.33
CA ARG A 410 -3.24 -15.33 6.04
C ARG A 410 -3.29 -14.71 7.43
N PHE A 411 -4.47 -14.29 7.83
CA PHE A 411 -4.75 -13.91 9.21
C PHE A 411 -4.84 -15.16 10.08
N LYS A 412 -4.25 -15.09 11.28
CA LYS A 412 -4.30 -16.16 12.27
C LYS A 412 -5.24 -15.76 13.41
N PRO A 413 -6.22 -16.60 13.78
CA PRO A 413 -7.06 -16.33 14.94
C PRO A 413 -6.22 -16.29 16.22
N LEU A 414 -6.59 -15.39 17.13
CA LEU A 414 -6.11 -15.42 18.51
C LEU A 414 -6.85 -16.53 19.28
N SER A 415 -6.22 -17.12 20.29
CA SER A 415 -6.85 -18.17 21.09
C SER A 415 -8.16 -17.66 21.71
N GLY A 416 -9.27 -18.34 21.42
CA GLY A 416 -10.61 -17.95 21.88
C GLY A 416 -11.34 -16.93 21.02
N TYR A 417 -10.75 -16.45 19.91
CA TYR A 417 -11.33 -15.42 19.05
C TYR A 417 -11.41 -15.88 17.59
N LYS A 418 -12.37 -15.31 16.85
CA LYS A 418 -12.46 -15.42 15.39
C LYS A 418 -11.77 -14.25 14.70
N VAL A 419 -11.30 -14.46 13.48
CA VAL A 419 -10.80 -13.36 12.63
C VAL A 419 -11.97 -12.64 11.97
N MET A 420 -12.13 -11.36 12.30
CA MET A 420 -13.07 -10.47 11.62
C MET A 420 -12.34 -9.50 10.70
N GLY A 421 -12.72 -9.48 9.43
CA GLY A 421 -12.46 -8.37 8.53
C GLY A 421 -13.75 -7.57 8.38
N ASN A 422 -13.69 -6.25 8.51
CA ASN A 422 -14.87 -5.39 8.37
C ASN A 422 -14.58 -4.18 7.47
N HIS A 423 -15.64 -3.60 6.92
CA HIS A 423 -15.67 -2.49 5.97
C HIS A 423 -15.27 -2.92 4.55
N TYR A 424 -16.05 -3.82 3.97
CA TYR A 424 -15.94 -4.18 2.56
C TYR A 424 -17.17 -3.70 1.78
N HIS A 425 -16.95 -2.91 0.75
CA HIS A 425 -17.95 -2.63 -0.28
C HIS A 425 -17.82 -3.69 -1.36
N VAL A 426 -18.85 -4.52 -1.53
CA VAL A 426 -18.80 -5.59 -2.54
C VAL A 426 -20.03 -5.64 -3.42
N GLY A 427 -21.08 -4.88 -3.12
CA GLY A 427 -22.32 -4.90 -3.90
C GLY A 427 -22.97 -6.29 -3.91
N LEU A 428 -23.01 -6.97 -2.76
CA LEU A 428 -23.38 -8.38 -2.59
C LEU A 428 -24.67 -8.72 -3.34
N VAL A 429 -25.78 -8.07 -3.00
CA VAL A 429 -27.10 -8.38 -3.57
C VAL A 429 -27.16 -8.07 -5.06
N GLU A 430 -26.55 -6.96 -5.49
CA GLU A 430 -26.54 -6.56 -6.89
C GLU A 430 -25.77 -7.58 -7.75
N ARG A 431 -24.58 -7.98 -7.31
CA ARG A 431 -23.75 -8.94 -8.04
C ARG A 431 -24.34 -10.35 -8.03
N LEU A 432 -24.97 -10.77 -6.94
CA LEU A 432 -25.71 -12.03 -6.92
C LEU A 432 -26.84 -12.04 -7.94
N ARG A 433 -27.63 -10.96 -8.01
CA ARG A 433 -28.66 -10.82 -9.06
C ARG A 433 -28.08 -10.85 -10.47
N LYS A 434 -27.01 -10.09 -10.71
CA LYS A 434 -26.31 -10.08 -12.02
C LYS A 434 -25.74 -11.45 -12.40
N SER A 435 -25.32 -12.24 -11.42
CA SER A 435 -24.83 -13.60 -11.64
C SER A 435 -25.94 -14.60 -11.98
N GLY A 436 -27.22 -14.22 -11.82
CA GLY A 436 -28.38 -15.07 -12.12
C GLY A 436 -28.91 -15.88 -10.93
N GLY A 437 -28.42 -15.66 -9.71
CA GLY A 437 -28.88 -16.41 -8.53
C GLY A 437 -28.31 -15.91 -7.19
N MET A 438 -29.09 -16.07 -6.12
CA MET A 438 -28.72 -15.62 -4.75
C MET A 438 -27.75 -16.57 -4.02
N ASP A 439 -27.42 -17.73 -4.62
CA ASP A 439 -26.53 -18.74 -4.04
C ASP A 439 -25.19 -18.85 -4.79
N ASN A 440 -24.99 -18.04 -5.84
CA ASN A 440 -23.80 -18.07 -6.67
C ASN A 440 -22.58 -17.54 -5.94
N ARG A 441 -21.43 -18.23 -6.04
CA ARG A 441 -20.21 -17.82 -5.34
C ARG A 441 -19.63 -16.54 -5.93
N LEU A 442 -19.32 -15.58 -5.06
CA LEU A 442 -18.55 -14.39 -5.39
C LEU A 442 -17.08 -14.59 -5.02
N ASN A 443 -16.19 -14.11 -5.89
CA ASN A 443 -14.74 -14.29 -5.77
C ASN A 443 -14.14 -13.67 -4.51
N ASP A 444 -14.63 -12.51 -4.07
CA ASP A 444 -14.18 -11.80 -2.87
C ASP A 444 -14.59 -12.49 -1.56
N VAL A 445 -15.80 -13.07 -1.50
CA VAL A 445 -16.24 -13.91 -0.39
C VAL A 445 -15.31 -15.13 -0.26
N GLU A 446 -14.97 -15.77 -1.37
CA GLU A 446 -14.04 -16.91 -1.36
C GLU A 446 -12.59 -16.47 -1.06
N ALA A 447 -12.17 -15.28 -1.52
CA ALA A 447 -10.87 -14.70 -1.20
C ALA A 447 -10.74 -14.36 0.29
N ALA A 448 -11.79 -13.81 0.93
CA ALA A 448 -11.83 -13.55 2.36
C ALA A 448 -11.63 -14.84 3.17
N LYS A 449 -12.33 -15.92 2.81
CA LYS A 449 -12.12 -17.26 3.41
C LYS A 449 -10.68 -17.74 3.21
N GLY A 450 -10.15 -17.61 1.99
CA GLY A 450 -8.77 -17.98 1.66
C GLY A 450 -7.73 -17.24 2.50
N ALA A 451 -7.97 -15.96 2.78
CA ALA A 451 -7.14 -15.13 3.65
C ALA A 451 -7.26 -15.46 5.16
N GLY A 452 -8.15 -16.40 5.54
CA GLY A 452 -8.39 -16.77 6.93
C GLY A 452 -9.36 -15.86 7.68
N ILE A 453 -10.18 -15.07 6.97
CA ILE A 453 -11.27 -14.30 7.59
C ILE A 453 -12.44 -15.24 7.87
N GLU A 454 -12.96 -15.20 9.09
CA GLU A 454 -14.08 -16.02 9.56
C GLU A 454 -15.38 -15.21 9.74
N ILE A 455 -15.26 -13.90 9.92
CA ILE A 455 -16.39 -12.96 9.94
C ILE A 455 -16.08 -11.87 8.90
N TYR A 456 -16.88 -11.84 7.84
CA TYR A 456 -16.74 -10.93 6.71
C TYR A 456 -17.82 -9.84 6.79
N GLY A 457 -17.45 -8.70 7.37
CA GLY A 457 -18.30 -7.52 7.54
C GLY A 457 -18.39 -6.70 6.26
N ILE A 458 -19.49 -6.89 5.55
CA ILE A 458 -19.82 -6.16 4.33
C ILE A 458 -20.63 -4.93 4.74
N ILE A 459 -20.35 -3.77 4.15
CA ILE A 459 -21.00 -2.49 4.48
C ILE A 459 -21.77 -1.91 3.29
N ASP A 460 -22.52 -2.77 2.60
CA ASP A 460 -23.25 -2.37 1.40
C ASP A 460 -24.47 -1.50 1.74
N GLY A 461 -24.82 -0.63 0.81
CA GLY A 461 -25.99 0.24 0.93
C GLY A 461 -27.24 -0.35 0.26
N VAL A 462 -28.32 -0.50 1.03
CA VAL A 462 -29.68 -0.42 0.47
C VAL A 462 -30.02 1.06 0.29
N SER A 463 -30.29 1.50 -0.95
CA SER A 463 -30.62 2.90 -1.20
C SER A 463 -31.86 3.30 -0.39
N GLY A 464 -31.73 4.32 0.47
CA GLY A 464 -32.86 4.92 1.20
C GLY A 464 -33.75 5.79 0.32
N ARG A 465 -33.41 5.91 -0.98
CA ARG A 465 -34.12 6.70 -1.99
C ARG A 465 -35.44 6.05 -2.44
N GLY A 466 -35.62 4.76 -2.15
CA GLY A 466 -36.89 4.06 -2.36
C GLY A 466 -37.97 4.44 -1.33
N GLY A 467 -39.21 4.06 -1.60
CA GLY A 467 -40.28 4.11 -0.59
C GLY A 467 -40.03 3.13 0.57
N PRO A 468 -40.75 3.24 1.70
CA PRO A 468 -40.56 2.39 2.88
C PRO A 468 -40.49 0.88 2.58
N GLU A 469 -41.42 0.35 1.78
CA GLU A 469 -41.42 -1.08 1.41
C GLU A 469 -40.17 -1.48 0.62
N GLN A 470 -39.68 -0.64 -0.30
CA GLN A 470 -38.48 -0.95 -1.07
C GLN A 470 -37.23 -0.98 -0.20
N THR A 471 -37.12 -0.06 0.77
CA THR A 471 -36.02 -0.04 1.74
C THR A 471 -36.04 -1.30 2.60
N LEU A 472 -37.20 -1.64 3.19
CA LEU A 472 -37.33 -2.82 4.05
C LEU A 472 -37.12 -4.13 3.27
N LYS A 473 -37.64 -4.21 2.05
CA LYS A 473 -37.36 -5.34 1.15
C LYS A 473 -35.87 -5.46 0.83
N GLY A 474 -35.18 -4.35 0.54
CA GLY A 474 -33.75 -4.36 0.28
C GLY A 474 -32.93 -4.86 1.46
N LEU A 475 -33.28 -4.46 2.69
CA LEU A 475 -32.65 -4.98 3.91
C LEU A 475 -32.91 -6.50 4.06
N ALA A 476 -34.14 -6.94 3.82
CA ALA A 476 -34.47 -8.36 3.87
C ALA A 476 -33.70 -9.19 2.83
N ASP A 477 -33.60 -8.70 1.60
CA ASP A 477 -32.82 -9.35 0.54
C ASP A 477 -31.33 -9.42 0.91
N TYR A 478 -30.80 -8.38 1.58
CA TYR A 478 -29.41 -8.35 2.03
C TYR A 478 -29.15 -9.35 3.15
N TYR A 479 -30.06 -9.45 4.12
CA TYR A 479 -29.98 -10.44 5.20
C TYR A 479 -30.15 -11.87 4.70
N ASP A 480 -30.98 -12.09 3.68
CA ASP A 480 -31.11 -13.40 3.03
C ASP A 480 -29.82 -13.77 2.29
N ALA A 481 -29.24 -12.85 1.51
CA ALA A 481 -27.95 -13.05 0.87
C ALA A 481 -26.85 -13.38 1.88
N ALA A 482 -26.71 -12.59 2.95
CA ALA A 482 -25.72 -12.84 3.99
C ALA A 482 -25.91 -14.23 4.62
N ARG A 483 -27.15 -14.66 4.87
CA ARG A 483 -27.44 -16.00 5.39
C ARG A 483 -27.04 -17.11 4.43
N ARG A 484 -27.35 -16.99 3.13
CA ARG A 484 -26.99 -17.98 2.10
C ARG A 484 -25.48 -18.12 1.91
N HIS A 485 -24.75 -17.04 2.12
CA HIS A 485 -23.30 -16.99 1.97
C HIS A 485 -22.53 -17.25 3.27
N SER A 486 -23.25 -17.39 4.39
CA SER A 486 -22.71 -17.83 5.67
C SER A 486 -22.70 -19.35 5.77
N ASP A 487 -21.83 -19.88 6.62
CA ASP A 487 -21.67 -21.30 6.94
C ASP A 487 -21.26 -21.45 8.42
N LYS A 488 -21.18 -22.68 8.93
CA LYS A 488 -20.85 -23.02 10.32
C LYS A 488 -19.64 -22.27 10.87
N ASN A 489 -18.62 -22.08 10.03
CA ASN A 489 -17.34 -21.45 10.41
C ASN A 489 -17.08 -20.13 9.69
N PHE A 490 -18.03 -19.60 8.93
CA PHE A 490 -17.87 -18.35 8.17
C PHE A 490 -19.14 -17.53 8.22
N LEU A 491 -19.08 -16.32 8.76
CA LEU A 491 -20.21 -15.41 8.85
C LEU A 491 -20.04 -14.28 7.84
N VAL A 492 -21.01 -14.12 6.93
CA VAL A 492 -21.20 -12.85 6.23
C VAL A 492 -22.05 -11.96 7.13
N MET A 493 -21.47 -10.85 7.56
CA MET A 493 -22.09 -9.89 8.47
C MET A 493 -22.58 -8.69 7.65
N PRO A 494 -23.91 -8.49 7.51
CA PRO A 494 -24.50 -7.45 6.67
C PRO A 494 -24.61 -6.12 7.44
N ASP A 495 -23.48 -5.44 7.56
CA ASP A 495 -23.34 -4.13 8.18
C ASP A 495 -23.68 -3.01 7.18
N ARG A 496 -23.54 -1.73 7.60
CA ARG A 496 -23.92 -0.59 6.77
C ARG A 496 -23.02 0.63 6.97
N GLU A 497 -22.36 1.11 5.91
CA GLU A 497 -21.83 2.48 5.90
C GLU A 497 -22.95 3.47 5.57
N ASN A 498 -22.99 4.60 6.28
CA ASN A 498 -23.95 5.68 6.14
C ASN A 498 -25.40 5.16 6.27
N PRO A 499 -25.90 4.93 7.49
CA PRO A 499 -27.19 4.29 7.74
C PRO A 499 -28.42 5.14 7.36
N GLY A 500 -28.20 6.31 6.74
CA GLY A 500 -29.24 7.22 6.24
C GLY A 500 -29.73 8.24 7.25
N VAL A 501 -29.26 8.17 8.50
CA VAL A 501 -29.40 9.23 9.50
C VAL A 501 -28.12 10.05 9.50
N GLU A 502 -28.27 11.39 9.43
CA GLU A 502 -27.15 12.33 9.40
C GLU A 502 -26.41 12.34 10.75
N LEU A 503 -25.42 11.46 10.91
CA LEU A 503 -24.51 11.42 12.05
C LEU A 503 -23.28 12.31 11.84
N ARG A 504 -23.13 12.87 10.64
CA ARG A 504 -21.96 13.58 10.10
C ARG A 504 -20.75 12.65 9.89
N ALA A 505 -19.96 12.97 8.86
CA ALA A 505 -18.90 12.10 8.34
C ALA A 505 -19.42 10.76 7.80
N HIS A 506 -18.51 9.86 7.41
CA HIS A 506 -18.89 8.47 7.21
C HIS A 506 -18.98 7.73 8.55
N THR A 507 -20.00 6.89 8.68
CA THR A 507 -20.19 6.04 9.87
C THR A 507 -20.63 4.65 9.46
N ASP A 508 -19.98 3.64 10.01
CA ASP A 508 -20.39 2.25 9.89
C ASP A 508 -21.31 1.89 11.06
N LEU A 509 -22.41 1.21 10.75
CA LEU A 509 -23.32 0.57 11.68
C LEU A 509 -23.06 -0.95 11.63
N MET A 510 -22.50 -1.47 12.71
CA MET A 510 -22.20 -2.89 12.90
C MET A 510 -23.33 -3.57 13.67
N LEU A 511 -23.96 -4.57 13.08
CA LEU A 511 -25.21 -5.16 13.57
C LEU A 511 -24.99 -6.52 14.23
N SER A 512 -25.44 -6.70 15.48
CA SER A 512 -25.37 -8.01 16.13
C SER A 512 -26.33 -9.06 15.54
N LYS A 513 -27.37 -8.62 14.83
CA LYS A 513 -28.43 -9.42 14.21
C LYS A 513 -29.15 -8.60 13.13
N PRO A 514 -29.98 -9.20 12.27
CA PRO A 514 -30.83 -8.46 11.33
C PRO A 514 -31.71 -7.42 12.04
N VAL A 515 -31.68 -6.17 11.60
CA VAL A 515 -32.47 -5.04 12.15
C VAL A 515 -33.13 -4.29 11.01
N PHE A 516 -34.42 -3.99 11.11
CA PHE A 516 -35.12 -3.23 10.08
C PHE A 516 -35.32 -1.78 10.51
N TRP A 517 -34.95 -0.84 9.64
CA TRP A 517 -35.17 0.59 9.89
C TRP A 517 -35.50 1.37 8.62
N LEU A 518 -36.10 2.52 8.83
CA LEU A 518 -36.36 3.55 7.84
C LEU A 518 -35.57 4.80 8.24
N PRO A 519 -34.74 5.37 7.35
CA PRO A 519 -33.95 6.58 7.63
C PRO A 519 -34.80 7.86 7.55
N ARG A 520 -35.99 7.81 8.13
CA ARG A 520 -36.95 8.91 8.23
C ARG A 520 -37.91 8.62 9.37
N ARG A 521 -38.35 9.68 10.04
CA ARG A 521 -39.41 9.63 11.05
C ARG A 521 -40.31 10.84 10.87
N ALA A 522 -41.57 10.63 10.52
CA ALA A 522 -42.54 11.72 10.38
C ALA A 522 -42.91 12.30 11.76
N ALA A 523 -43.38 13.55 11.77
CA ALA A 523 -43.88 14.16 13.01
C ALA A 523 -45.02 13.32 13.61
N GLY A 524 -44.91 13.00 14.90
CA GLY A 524 -45.87 12.13 15.60
C GLY A 524 -45.73 10.63 15.34
N GLN A 525 -44.90 10.21 14.38
CA GLN A 525 -44.64 8.78 14.13
C GLN A 525 -43.83 8.19 15.30
N PRO A 526 -44.19 7.01 15.82
CA PRO A 526 -43.40 6.34 16.86
C PRO A 526 -42.02 5.91 16.34
N LEU A 527 -41.03 5.88 17.24
CA LEU A 527 -39.68 5.39 16.94
C LEU A 527 -39.69 3.92 16.51
N VAL A 528 -40.59 3.13 17.10
CA VAL A 528 -40.68 1.68 16.89
C VAL A 528 -42.09 1.32 16.47
N GLU A 529 -42.21 0.57 15.38
CA GLU A 529 -43.47 0.04 14.86
C GLU A 529 -43.35 -1.47 14.64
N GLN A 530 -44.49 -2.17 14.68
CA GLN A 530 -44.56 -3.58 14.30
C GLN A 530 -45.04 -3.68 12.85
N HIS A 531 -44.18 -4.21 11.99
CA HIS A 531 -44.49 -4.48 10.60
C HIS A 531 -44.91 -5.95 10.42
N PRO A 532 -46.02 -6.25 9.73
CA PRO A 532 -46.56 -7.61 9.64
C PRO A 532 -45.59 -8.62 9.00
N LYS A 533 -44.69 -8.14 8.14
CA LYS A 533 -43.70 -8.97 7.42
C LYS A 533 -42.29 -8.94 8.02
N TYR A 534 -41.90 -7.81 8.61
CA TYR A 534 -40.49 -7.57 9.00
C TYR A 534 -40.29 -7.51 10.52
N GLY A 535 -41.37 -7.63 11.29
CA GLY A 535 -41.35 -7.50 12.75
C GLY A 535 -41.07 -6.06 13.18
N THR A 536 -40.23 -5.88 14.17
CA THR A 536 -39.83 -4.56 14.68
C THR A 536 -39.14 -3.73 13.61
N VAL A 537 -39.69 -2.56 13.31
CA VAL A 537 -39.12 -1.56 12.40
C VAL A 537 -38.87 -0.26 13.17
N TYR A 538 -37.68 0.31 12.99
CA TYR A 538 -37.31 1.61 13.57
C TYR A 538 -37.47 2.75 12.56
N ASN A 539 -38.15 3.83 12.96
CA ASN A 539 -38.25 5.07 12.19
C ASN A 539 -37.23 6.07 12.73
N LEU A 540 -36.18 6.36 11.97
CA LEU A 540 -35.04 7.14 12.45
C LEU A 540 -34.99 8.51 11.79
N GLY A 541 -35.30 9.57 12.54
CA GLY A 541 -35.28 10.95 12.04
C GLY A 541 -34.11 11.79 12.57
N SER A 542 -33.37 11.28 13.56
CA SER A 542 -32.35 12.03 14.29
C SER A 542 -31.21 11.15 14.80
N PRO A 543 -30.04 11.72 15.13
CA PRO A 543 -28.97 10.99 15.81
C PRO A 543 -29.44 10.31 17.11
N ALA A 544 -30.36 10.93 17.85
CA ALA A 544 -30.91 10.35 19.08
C ALA A 544 -31.74 9.09 18.81
N ASP A 545 -32.56 9.09 17.74
CA ASP A 545 -33.30 7.89 17.31
C ASP A 545 -32.33 6.75 16.96
N MET A 546 -31.24 7.08 16.25
CA MET A 546 -30.20 6.10 15.91
C MET A 546 -29.53 5.52 17.16
N MET A 547 -29.12 6.36 18.12
CA MET A 547 -28.52 5.85 19.36
C MET A 547 -29.51 4.94 20.12
N ALA A 548 -30.78 5.33 20.22
CA ALA A 548 -31.81 4.52 20.88
C ALA A 548 -32.03 3.16 20.18
N MET A 549 -31.94 3.10 18.85
CA MET A 549 -31.95 1.82 18.13
C MET A 549 -30.71 1.00 18.47
N THR A 550 -29.52 1.60 18.48
CA THR A 550 -28.28 0.87 18.78
C THR A 550 -28.26 0.25 20.17
N GLU A 551 -28.83 0.93 21.18
CA GLU A 551 -29.00 0.39 22.53
C GLU A 551 -29.93 -0.83 22.54
N ARG A 552 -31.10 -0.70 21.90
CA ARG A 552 -32.13 -1.76 21.88
C ARG A 552 -31.68 -3.00 21.13
N GLU A 553 -30.90 -2.81 20.07
CA GLU A 553 -30.49 -3.89 19.16
C GLU A 553 -29.05 -4.37 19.37
N ASN A 554 -28.34 -3.83 20.35
CA ASN A 554 -26.94 -4.13 20.62
C ASN A 554 -26.08 -3.98 19.35
N ALA A 555 -26.19 -2.80 18.72
CA ALA A 555 -25.40 -2.43 17.55
C ALA A 555 -24.31 -1.43 17.93
N LEU A 556 -23.22 -1.43 17.17
CA LEU A 556 -22.13 -0.47 17.34
C LEU A 556 -22.04 0.46 16.15
N ILE A 557 -21.63 1.69 16.41
CA ILE A 557 -21.27 2.66 15.38
C ILE A 557 -19.78 2.98 15.49
N PHE A 558 -19.09 3.08 14.38
CA PHE A 558 -17.72 3.58 14.34
C PHE A 558 -17.47 4.40 13.08
N MET A 559 -16.49 5.32 13.14
CA MET A 559 -16.08 6.10 11.96
C MET A 559 -14.99 5.35 11.20
N PRO A 560 -15.23 4.83 9.99
CA PRO A 560 -14.30 3.91 9.36
C PRO A 560 -13.00 4.53 8.85
N HIS A 561 -12.98 5.81 8.48
CA HIS A 561 -11.83 6.51 7.91
C HIS A 561 -11.80 7.99 8.34
N PRO A 562 -11.38 8.31 9.57
CA PRO A 562 -11.39 9.68 10.08
C PRO A 562 -10.45 10.58 9.28
N ARG A 563 -10.78 11.87 9.18
CA ARG A 563 -9.99 12.95 8.56
C ARG A 563 -9.67 12.79 7.07
N SER A 564 -10.24 11.80 6.41
CA SER A 564 -10.05 11.51 4.98
C SER A 564 -11.39 11.34 4.27
N LYS A 565 -11.42 11.36 2.93
CA LYS A 565 -12.65 11.32 2.12
C LYS A 565 -13.66 12.37 2.61
N ALA A 566 -14.94 12.01 2.68
CA ALA A 566 -16.02 12.83 3.24
C ALA A 566 -16.02 12.90 4.79
N SER A 567 -15.07 12.25 5.45
CA SER A 567 -14.81 12.41 6.90
C SER A 567 -13.73 13.46 7.18
N THR A 568 -13.34 14.27 6.18
CA THR A 568 -12.40 15.37 6.36
C THR A 568 -12.94 16.37 7.41
N GLY A 569 -12.13 16.69 8.42
CA GLY A 569 -12.55 17.53 9.56
C GLY A 569 -13.27 16.79 10.70
N PHE A 570 -13.48 15.47 10.55
CA PHE A 570 -14.07 14.61 11.56
C PHE A 570 -13.04 13.58 12.08
N PRO A 571 -13.12 13.16 13.35
CA PRO A 571 -14.20 13.38 14.31
C PRO A 571 -14.16 14.74 15.02
N ASP A 572 -13.14 15.57 14.77
CA ASP A 572 -12.89 16.81 15.50
C ASP A 572 -14.13 17.72 15.62
N ALA A 573 -14.94 17.83 14.55
CA ALA A 573 -16.17 18.62 14.53
C ALA A 573 -17.40 18.00 15.22
N ILE A 574 -17.33 16.73 15.64
CA ILE A 574 -18.43 16.04 16.35
C ILE A 574 -18.02 15.43 17.68
N LYS A 575 -16.74 15.50 18.07
CA LYS A 575 -16.22 14.84 19.27
C LYS A 575 -16.97 15.18 20.57
N ASP A 576 -17.63 16.33 20.60
CA ASP A 576 -18.36 16.86 21.74
C ASP A 576 -19.88 16.65 21.67
N THR A 577 -20.40 16.07 20.59
CA THR A 577 -21.84 15.84 20.43
C THR A 577 -22.31 14.66 21.31
N PRO A 578 -23.60 14.63 21.69
CA PRO A 578 -24.15 13.52 22.48
C PRO A 578 -24.02 12.16 21.78
N HIS A 579 -24.21 12.09 20.46
CA HIS A 579 -24.15 10.82 19.72
C HIS A 579 -22.73 10.28 19.56
N PHE A 580 -21.71 11.13 19.39
CA PHE A 580 -20.33 10.67 19.31
C PHE A 580 -19.80 10.19 20.67
N ARG A 581 -20.25 10.83 21.77
CA ARG A 581 -19.92 10.43 23.14
C ARG A 581 -20.76 9.25 23.65
N HIS A 582 -21.72 8.78 22.85
CA HIS A 582 -22.61 7.68 23.21
C HIS A 582 -21.84 6.38 23.39
N GLU A 583 -22.28 5.53 24.31
CA GLU A 583 -21.60 4.26 24.61
C GLU A 583 -21.66 3.23 23.47
N ASN A 584 -22.52 3.43 22.47
CA ASN A 584 -22.60 2.59 21.27
C ASN A 584 -21.80 3.17 20.09
N TYR A 585 -21.31 4.41 20.18
CA TYR A 585 -20.35 4.95 19.23
C TYR A 585 -18.94 4.49 19.65
N ARG A 586 -18.59 3.28 19.25
CA ARG A 586 -17.39 2.56 19.67
C ARG A 586 -16.36 2.50 18.56
N GLY A 587 -15.69 3.63 18.36
CA GLY A 587 -14.34 3.66 17.78
C GLY A 587 -14.17 4.46 16.50
N LEU A 588 -12.92 4.50 16.09
CA LEU A 588 -12.45 5.06 14.83
C LEU A 588 -11.67 3.96 14.11
N GLY A 589 -11.93 3.80 12.82
CA GLY A 589 -11.18 2.93 11.94
C GLY A 589 -9.86 3.58 11.57
N TYR A 590 -8.75 2.99 11.98
CA TYR A 590 -7.43 3.46 11.59
C TYR A 590 -7.04 2.80 10.25
N ARG A 591 -7.43 3.43 9.14
CA ARG A 591 -7.16 2.92 7.78
C ARG A 591 -5.74 3.26 7.36
N TRP A 592 -4.84 2.38 7.77
CA TRP A 592 -3.40 2.45 7.60
C TRP A 592 -2.90 2.82 6.17
N GLY A 593 -3.69 2.58 5.12
CA GLY A 593 -3.35 2.92 3.73
C GLY A 593 -3.77 4.32 3.20
N MET A 594 -4.48 5.16 3.96
CA MET A 594 -5.05 6.42 3.44
C MET A 594 -4.22 7.64 3.85
N GLY A 595 -3.55 8.36 2.94
CA GLY A 595 -2.68 9.49 3.32
C GLY A 595 -1.33 9.10 3.93
N ILE A 596 -0.90 7.86 3.71
CA ILE A 596 0.41 7.37 4.15
C ILE A 596 1.55 8.10 3.43
N ASP A 597 2.58 8.52 4.17
CA ASP A 597 3.72 9.24 3.59
C ASP A 597 5.06 8.46 3.56
N ALA A 598 4.98 7.17 3.94
CA ALA A 598 6.10 6.23 4.07
C ALA A 598 7.27 6.71 4.96
N SER A 599 7.11 7.78 5.75
CA SER A 599 8.19 8.31 6.59
C SER A 599 8.21 7.74 8.02
N GLU A 600 7.09 7.19 8.47
CA GLU A 600 6.95 6.61 9.81
C GLU A 600 7.90 5.42 10.01
N LYS A 601 8.50 5.31 11.20
CA LYS A 601 9.37 4.18 11.56
C LYS A 601 8.59 3.02 12.17
N ARG A 602 7.41 3.31 12.72
CA ARG A 602 6.44 2.35 13.26
C ARG A 602 5.10 2.62 12.62
N LEU A 603 4.27 1.59 12.50
CA LEU A 603 2.93 1.74 11.94
C LEU A 603 2.13 2.70 12.84
N CYS A 604 1.52 3.72 12.21
CA CYS A 604 0.61 4.69 12.83
C CYS A 604 1.31 5.68 13.79
N GLU A 605 2.55 6.09 13.55
CA GLU A 605 3.22 7.11 14.39
C GLU A 605 2.52 8.47 14.35
N TYR A 606 1.94 8.85 13.20
CA TYR A 606 1.26 10.14 13.03
C TYR A 606 -0.23 10.12 13.43
N ARG A 607 -0.88 8.95 13.43
CA ARG A 607 -2.35 8.84 13.34
C ARG A 607 -3.09 8.74 14.67
#